data_AF-A0AA36BYZ8-F1
#
_entry.id   AF-A0AA36BYZ8-F1
#
_cell.length_a   1.000
_cell.length_b   1.000
_cell.length_c   1.000
_cell.angle_alpha   90.00
_cell.angle_beta   90.00
_cell.angle_gamma   90.00
#
_symmetry.space_group_name_H-M   'P 1'
#
loop_
_entity.id
_entity.type
_entity.pdbx_description
1 polymer ?
#
loop_
_entity_poly.entity_id
_entity_poly.type
_entity_poly.pdbx_seq_one_letter_code
_entity_poly.pdbx_strand_id
1 'polypeptide(L)'
;MEPLRRFPKETSPLAVIKRTLAENLRNVEYAPKAGARLVMYLSDEIKDYVKALEFDRYKIVCYVVLGEKKDQDATVTLKQLRAWTEPSAARFLVLHGTAFKSSGNRSHRVE
;
A
#
# COMPACT_ATOMS: atom_id res chain seq x y z
N MET A 1 5.62 -5.23 -26.07
CA MET A 1 4.65 -4.13 -26.28
C MET A 1 4.56 -3.30 -25.00
N GLU A 2 4.70 -1.97 -25.07
CA GLU A 2 4.46 -1.11 -23.92
C GLU A 2 2.95 -1.00 -23.60
N PRO A 3 2.54 -0.80 -22.32
CA PRO A 3 1.14 -0.56 -21.98
C PRO A 3 0.66 0.75 -22.61
N LEU A 4 -0.52 0.70 -23.22
CA LEU A 4 -1.12 1.78 -24.00
C LEU A 4 -1.54 2.97 -23.12
N ARG A 5 -1.79 2.74 -21.82
CA ARG A 5 -2.29 3.76 -20.89
C ARG A 5 -1.38 3.89 -19.66
N ARG A 6 -0.79 5.07 -19.49
CA ARG A 6 -0.09 5.47 -18.25
C ARG A 6 -1.10 5.99 -17.24
N PHE A 7 -0.77 5.93 -15.94
CA PHE A 7 -1.60 6.49 -14.88
C PHE A 7 -1.93 7.96 -15.16
N PRO A 8 -3.21 8.35 -15.21
CA PRO A 8 -3.60 9.75 -15.11
C PRO A 8 -3.05 10.30 -13.79
N LYS A 9 -2.52 11.53 -13.79
CA LYS A 9 -2.02 12.17 -12.56
C LYS A 9 -3.09 12.28 -11.47
N GLU A 10 -4.35 12.37 -11.90
CA GLU A 10 -5.54 12.58 -11.07
C GLU A 10 -6.00 11.30 -10.37
N THR A 11 -5.88 10.14 -11.04
CA THR A 11 -6.28 8.83 -10.52
C THR A 11 -5.05 7.99 -10.18
N SER A 12 -4.22 8.53 -9.29
CA SER A 12 -2.99 7.87 -8.90
C SER A 12 -3.28 6.70 -7.93
N PRO A 13 -2.66 5.52 -8.12
CA PRO A 13 -2.72 4.43 -7.14
C PRO A 13 -2.29 4.86 -5.73
N LEU A 14 -1.44 5.88 -5.63
CA LEU A 14 -1.04 6.52 -4.38
C LEU A 14 -2.22 7.16 -3.64
N ALA A 15 -3.15 7.81 -4.35
CA ALA A 15 -4.35 8.38 -3.74
C ALA A 15 -5.26 7.28 -3.19
N VAL A 16 -5.42 6.18 -3.93
CA VAL A 16 -6.16 5.00 -3.47
C VAL A 16 -5.54 4.43 -2.20
N ILE A 17 -4.23 4.17 -2.20
CA ILE A 17 -3.53 3.65 -1.01
C ILE A 17 -3.73 4.58 0.20
N LYS A 18 -3.50 5.88 0.03
CA LYS A 18 -3.63 6.85 1.13
C LYS A 18 -5.05 6.88 1.68
N ARG A 19 -6.06 6.86 0.81
CA ARG A 19 -7.48 6.86 1.19
C ARG A 19 -7.85 5.57 1.92
N THR A 20 -7.56 4.41 1.35
CA THR A 20 -7.88 3.10 1.93
C THR A 20 -7.20 2.92 3.29
N LEU A 21 -5.94 3.33 3.43
CA LEU A 21 -5.24 3.29 4.72
C LEU A 21 -5.87 4.26 5.73
N ALA A 22 -6.18 5.49 5.33
CA ALA A 22 -6.79 6.48 6.22
C ALA A 22 -8.18 6.06 6.72
N GLU A 23 -9.03 5.53 5.84
CA GLU A 23 -10.39 5.09 6.17
C GLU A 23 -10.37 3.88 7.11
N ASN A 24 -9.60 2.84 6.78
CA ASN A 24 -9.58 1.60 7.55
C ASN A 24 -8.78 1.69 8.85
N LEU A 25 -7.79 2.59 8.93
CA LEU A 25 -6.95 2.71 10.13
C LEU A 25 -7.41 3.80 11.09
N ARG A 26 -8.37 4.67 10.75
CA ARG A 26 -8.77 5.80 11.62
C ARG A 26 -9.11 5.36 13.05
N ASN A 27 -9.92 4.31 13.19
CA ASN A 27 -10.49 3.90 14.49
C ASN A 27 -9.96 2.54 15.00
N VAL A 28 -8.91 1.98 14.40
CA VAL A 28 -8.40 0.64 14.76
C VAL A 28 -7.19 0.75 15.66
N GLU A 29 -7.20 0.28 16.90
CA GLU A 29 -5.96 0.20 17.69
C GLU A 29 -5.01 -0.88 17.14
N TYR A 30 -3.70 -0.66 17.27
CA TYR A 30 -2.73 -1.66 16.84
C TYR A 30 -2.82 -2.90 17.73
N ALA A 31 -3.20 -4.03 17.14
CA ALA A 31 -3.25 -5.32 17.82
C ALA A 31 -2.44 -6.34 17.01
N PRO A 32 -1.34 -6.91 17.54
CA PRO A 32 -0.44 -7.79 16.78
C PRO A 32 -1.13 -8.98 16.11
N LYS A 33 -2.12 -9.59 16.80
CA LYS A 33 -2.87 -10.75 16.29
C LYS A 33 -3.92 -10.37 15.25
N ALA A 34 -4.60 -9.23 15.43
CA ALA A 34 -5.61 -8.76 14.48
C ALA A 34 -4.98 -8.03 13.27
N GLY A 35 -3.78 -7.49 13.45
CA GLY A 35 -3.03 -6.74 12.45
C GLY A 35 -2.70 -7.56 11.21
N ALA A 36 -2.36 -8.85 11.37
CA ALA A 36 -2.09 -9.72 10.21
C ALA A 36 -3.32 -9.86 9.29
N ARG A 37 -4.50 -10.08 9.87
CA ARG A 37 -5.76 -10.18 9.11
C ARG A 37 -6.14 -8.85 8.47
N LEU A 38 -5.92 -7.74 9.18
CA LEU A 38 -6.15 -6.40 8.67
C LEU A 38 -5.23 -6.07 7.49
N VAL A 39 -3.93 -6.40 7.58
CA VAL A 39 -2.96 -6.18 6.50
C VAL A 39 -3.33 -6.98 5.25
N MET A 40 -3.74 -8.25 5.41
CA MET A 40 -4.24 -9.06 4.30
C MET A 40 -5.45 -8.39 3.63
N TYR A 41 -6.46 -8.03 4.43
CA TYR A 41 -7.66 -7.34 3.94
C TYR A 41 -7.32 -6.04 3.19
N LEU A 42 -6.48 -5.19 3.77
CA LEU A 42 -6.02 -3.94 3.14
C LEU A 42 -5.29 -4.18 1.83
N SER A 43 -4.44 -5.21 1.76
CA SER A 43 -3.70 -5.54 0.55
C SER A 43 -4.61 -6.00 -0.58
N ASP A 44 -5.67 -6.77 -0.25
CA ASP A 44 -6.67 -7.20 -1.21
C ASP A 44 -7.55 -6.03 -1.66
N GLU A 45 -8.01 -5.21 -0.73
CA GLU A 45 -8.84 -4.04 -1.02
C GLU A 45 -8.12 -3.02 -1.92
N ILE A 46 -6.86 -2.68 -1.61
CA ILE A 46 -6.03 -1.79 -2.43
C ILE A 46 -5.84 -2.38 -3.84
N LYS A 47 -5.53 -3.68 -3.91
CA LYS A 47 -5.35 -4.39 -5.20
C LYS A 47 -6.63 -4.34 -6.03
N ASP A 48 -7.79 -4.53 -5.42
CA ASP A 48 -9.06 -4.57 -6.13
C ASP A 48 -9.51 -3.17 -6.58
N TYR A 49 -9.33 -2.13 -5.76
CA TYR A 49 -9.53 -0.75 -6.21
C TYR A 49 -8.62 -0.40 -7.40
N VAL A 50 -7.36 -0.82 -7.36
CA VAL A 50 -6.41 -0.52 -8.45
C VAL A 50 -6.75 -1.30 -9.72
N LYS A 51 -7.26 -2.53 -9.60
CA LYS A 51 -7.78 -3.27 -10.76
C LYS A 51 -9.02 -2.60 -11.36
N ALA A 52 -9.91 -2.07 -10.52
CA ALA A 52 -11.14 -1.39 -10.95
C ALA A 52 -10.87 -0.09 -11.72
N LEU A 53 -9.65 0.45 -11.65
CA LEU A 53 -9.21 1.57 -12.48
C LEU A 53 -8.86 1.15 -13.93
N GLU A 54 -9.08 -0.11 -14.29
CA GLU A 54 -9.00 -0.69 -15.65
C GLU A 54 -7.68 -0.37 -16.37
N PHE A 55 -6.57 -0.55 -15.67
CA PHE A 55 -5.25 -0.35 -16.26
C PHE A 55 -4.84 -1.50 -17.19
N ASP A 56 -4.34 -1.14 -18.37
CA ASP A 56 -3.87 -2.10 -19.37
C ASP A 56 -2.54 -2.76 -18.97
N ARG A 57 -2.52 -4.10 -18.94
CA ARG A 57 -1.32 -4.95 -18.91
C ARG A 57 -0.30 -4.69 -17.79
N TYR A 58 -0.76 -4.60 -16.54
CA TYR A 58 0.12 -4.62 -15.36
C TYR A 58 -0.08 -5.89 -14.51
N LYS A 59 1.02 -6.51 -14.09
CA LYS A 59 0.99 -7.43 -12.95
C LYS A 59 1.04 -6.56 -11.68
N ILE A 60 -0.04 -6.56 -10.89
CA ILE A 60 -0.14 -5.73 -9.68
C ILE A 60 0.40 -6.52 -8.49
N VAL A 61 1.36 -5.94 -7.77
CA VAL A 61 1.89 -6.49 -6.52
C VAL A 61 1.66 -5.45 -5.43
N CYS A 62 0.85 -5.81 -4.42
CA CYS A 62 0.60 -4.95 -3.27
C CYS A 62 1.41 -5.45 -2.07
N TYR A 63 2.16 -4.55 -1.44
CA TYR A 63 2.90 -4.83 -0.21
C TYR A 63 2.51 -3.81 0.85
N VAL A 64 1.91 -4.31 1.94
CA VAL A 64 1.42 -3.50 3.05
C VAL A 64 2.17 -3.91 4.31
N VAL A 65 2.72 -2.93 5.02
CA VAL A 65 3.38 -3.11 6.31
C VAL A 65 2.64 -2.31 7.36
N LEU A 66 2.15 -3.01 8.38
CA LEU A 66 1.55 -2.42 9.56
C LEU A 66 2.48 -2.67 10.76
N GLY A 67 2.91 -1.62 11.41
CA GLY A 67 3.77 -1.69 12.59
C GLY A 67 3.26 -0.82 13.73
N GLU A 68 3.88 -0.98 14.89
CA GLU A 68 3.65 -0.12 16.04
C GLU A 68 4.76 0.93 16.16
N LYS A 69 4.41 2.20 16.35
CA LYS A 69 5.38 3.24 16.69
C LYS A 69 5.44 3.41 18.21
N LYS A 70 6.39 2.75 18.85
CA LYS A 70 6.67 2.83 20.30
C LYS A 70 7.84 3.78 20.59
N ASP A 71 7.68 5.07 20.28
CA ASP A 71 8.75 6.09 20.44
C ASP A 71 10.08 5.73 19.74
N GLN A 72 10.02 4.86 18.73
CA GLN A 72 11.15 4.47 17.90
C GLN A 72 10.91 4.92 16.46
N ASP A 73 12.00 5.31 15.79
CA ASP A 73 11.99 5.55 14.36
C ASP A 73 12.09 4.23 13.61
N ALA A 74 11.17 4.03 12.67
CA ALA A 74 11.12 2.85 11.82
C ALA A 74 11.22 3.28 10.36
N THR A 75 12.20 2.72 9.65
CA THR A 75 12.35 2.91 8.20
C THR A 75 12.13 1.57 7.51
N VAL A 76 11.20 1.52 6.56
CA VAL A 76 10.97 0.36 5.71
C VAL A 76 11.65 0.60 4.37
N THR A 77 12.63 -0.23 4.03
CA THR A 77 13.33 -0.20 2.74
C THR A 77 12.96 -1.43 1.95
N LEU A 78 12.32 -1.24 0.80
CA LEU A 78 12.03 -2.32 -0.15
C LEU A 78 13.01 -2.22 -1.33
N LYS A 79 13.75 -3.30 -1.60
CA LYS A 79 14.52 -3.44 -2.84
C LYS A 79 13.79 -4.39 -3.77
N GLN A 80 13.57 -3.95 -5.01
CA GLN A 80 13.00 -4.80 -6.06
C GLN A 80 14.03 -5.02 -7.15
N LEU A 81 14.39 -6.28 -7.40
CA LEU A 81 15.19 -6.67 -8.55
C LEU A 81 14.26 -6.73 -9.77
N ARG A 82 14.52 -5.93 -10.80
CA ARG A 82 13.86 -6.08 -12.10
C ARG A 82 14.72 -6.99 -12.95
N ALA A 83 14.31 -8.25 -13.12
CA ALA A 83 14.93 -9.12 -14.11
C ALA A 83 14.69 -8.53 -15.51
N TRP A 84 15.76 -8.25 -16.22
CA TRP A 84 15.74 -7.55 -17.51
C TRP A 84 15.61 -8.53 -18.68
N THR A 85 14.70 -9.50 -18.62
CA THR A 85 14.55 -10.46 -19.73
C THR A 85 13.15 -11.10 -19.74
N GLU A 86 12.18 -10.40 -20.33
CA GLU A 86 11.07 -11.07 -21.03
C GLU A 86 10.41 -10.07 -22.03
N PRO A 87 10.40 -10.36 -23.35
CA PRO A 87 9.85 -9.46 -24.38
C PRO A 87 8.33 -9.21 -24.26
N SER A 88 7.64 -10.01 -23.44
CA SER A 88 6.22 -9.91 -23.15
C SER A 88 5.90 -9.00 -21.95
N ALA A 89 6.76 -8.02 -21.67
CA ALA A 89 6.38 -6.71 -21.14
C ALA A 89 5.31 -6.65 -20.02
N ALA A 90 5.37 -7.55 -19.04
CA ALA A 90 4.58 -7.38 -17.82
C ALA A 90 5.23 -6.28 -16.99
N ARG A 91 4.75 -5.04 -17.10
CA ARG A 91 5.14 -4.00 -16.15
C ARG A 91 4.53 -4.37 -14.80
N PHE A 92 5.37 -4.45 -13.77
CA PHE A 92 4.92 -4.65 -12.40
C PHE A 92 4.60 -3.29 -11.77
N LEU A 93 3.39 -3.14 -11.24
CA LEU A 93 3.02 -2.02 -10.39
C LEU A 93 3.20 -2.48 -8.94
N VAL A 94 4.19 -1.93 -8.25
CA VAL A 94 4.38 -2.16 -6.81
C VAL A 94 3.74 -1.03 -6.04
N LEU A 95 2.78 -1.40 -5.20
CA LEU A 95 2.05 -0.49 -4.32
C LEU A 95 2.57 -0.69 -2.90
N HIS A 96 3.08 0.39 -2.32
CA HIS A 96 3.63 0.38 -0.97
C HIS A 96 2.74 1.18 -0.03
N GLY A 97 2.19 0.49 0.97
CA GLY A 97 1.44 1.11 2.06
C GLY A 97 2.13 0.83 3.39
N THR A 98 2.68 1.86 4.03
CA THR A 98 3.17 1.78 5.41
C THR A 98 2.28 2.58 6.32
N ALA A 99 1.83 1.96 7.39
CA ALA A 99 1.16 2.65 8.47
C ALA A 99 1.71 2.20 9.81
N PHE A 100 1.89 3.17 10.71
CA PHE A 100 2.29 2.93 12.08
C PHE A 100 1.24 3.47 13.02
N LYS A 101 0.84 2.66 14.00
CA LYS A 101 -0.04 3.10 15.08
C LYS A 101 0.64 3.01 16.43
N SER A 102 0.28 3.90 17.34
CA SER A 102 0.66 3.80 18.74
C SER A 102 -0.42 3.02 19.49
N SER A 103 -0.03 2.13 20.41
CA SER A 103 -0.96 1.44 21.32
C SER A 103 -1.38 2.29 22.52
N GLY A 104 -1.01 3.57 22.56
CA GLY A 104 -1.32 4.48 23.66
C GLY A 104 -2.40 5.48 23.30
N ASN A 105 -3.45 5.54 24.11
CA ASN A 105 -4.37 6.68 24.21
C ASN A 105 -3.58 7.91 24.70
N ARG A 106 -2.85 8.57 23.81
CA ARG A 106 -2.28 9.89 24.05
C ARG A 106 -2.59 10.78 22.86
N SER A 107 -3.67 11.53 23.03
CA SER A 107 -3.96 12.77 22.33
C SER A 107 -2.73 13.68 22.40
N HIS A 108 -1.87 13.63 21.39
CA HIS A 108 -0.92 14.70 21.13
C HIS A 108 -1.25 15.35 19.79
N ARG A 109 -1.63 16.62 19.92
CA ARG A 109 -1.77 17.65 18.90
C ARG A 109 -0.71 17.52 17.81
N VAL A 110 -1.14 17.53 16.55
CA VAL A 110 -0.28 17.50 15.37
C VAL A 110 -0.43 18.85 14.67
N GLU A 111 0.68 19.57 14.54
CA GLU A 111 0.88 20.62 13.53
C GLU A 111 1.24 20.00 12.18
#